data_AF-A0A8J3Q6M2-F1
#
_entry.id   AF-A0A8J3Q6M2-F1
#
_cell.length_a   1.000
_cell.length_b   1.000
_cell.length_c   1.000
_cell.angle_alpha   90.00
_cell.angle_beta   90.00
_cell.angle_gamma   90.00
#
_symmetry.space_group_name_H-M   'P 1'
#
loop_
_entity.id
_entity.type
_entity.pdbx_description
1 polymer ?
#
loop_
_entity_poly.entity_id
_entity_poly.type
_entity_poly.pdbx_seq_one_letter_code
_entity_poly.pdbx_strand_id
1 'polypeptide(L)'
;MGAIEPAEAPIAAAARETEEETGWRPGPLRFLMYDEPMNGLLNTCNHIYLAETADHIGSPSEGFESDHVAWVPLAKLPDLIRDRQIVGGTTIAALLMAAREHGV
;
A
#
# COMPACT_ATOMS: atom_id res chain seq x y z
N MET A 1 -1.23 -5.14 -2.91
CA MET A 1 -2.24 -5.20 -1.82
C MET A 1 -2.67 -6.64 -1.78
N GLY A 2 -2.51 -7.31 -0.65
CA GLY A 2 -2.84 -8.73 -0.60
C GLY A 2 -3.85 -9.10 0.48
N ALA A 3 -4.14 -10.40 0.53
CA ALA A 3 -5.15 -10.97 1.39
C ALA A 3 -4.61 -11.21 2.80
N ILE A 4 -5.52 -11.24 3.78
CA ILE A 4 -5.19 -11.67 5.14
C ILE A 4 -5.48 -13.16 5.22
N GLU A 5 -4.46 -13.97 5.51
CA GLU A 5 -4.62 -15.41 5.66
C GLU A 5 -5.37 -15.78 6.94
N PRO A 6 -5.98 -16.99 7.04
CA PRO A 6 -6.66 -17.43 8.24
C PRO A 6 -5.77 -17.33 9.48
N ALA A 7 -6.27 -16.64 10.51
CA ALA A 7 -5.56 -16.34 11.77
C ALA A 7 -4.33 -15.43 11.64
N GLU A 8 -4.07 -14.85 10.47
CA GLU A 8 -3.04 -13.84 10.27
C GLU A 8 -3.50 -12.48 10.82
N ALA A 9 -2.60 -11.78 11.52
CA ALA A 9 -2.87 -10.41 11.93
C ALA A 9 -2.76 -9.48 10.70
N PRO A 10 -3.62 -8.46 10.53
CA PRO A 10 -3.59 -7.59 9.35
C PRO A 10 -2.22 -6.89 9.12
N ILE A 11 -1.51 -6.55 10.20
CA ILE A 11 -0.16 -5.96 10.11
C ILE A 11 0.89 -6.97 9.64
N ALA A 12 0.72 -8.26 9.96
CA ALA A 12 1.62 -9.31 9.51
C ALA A 12 1.40 -9.58 8.02
N ALA A 13 0.13 -9.63 7.58
CA ALA A 13 -0.24 -9.70 6.17
C ALA A 13 0.39 -8.53 5.40
N ALA A 14 0.21 -7.29 5.87
CA ALA A 14 0.77 -6.11 5.20
C ALA A 14 2.30 -6.19 5.03
N ALA A 15 3.03 -6.70 6.03
CA ALA A 15 4.48 -6.89 5.93
C ALA A 15 4.86 -7.97 4.92
N ARG A 16 4.20 -9.13 5.00
CA ARG A 16 4.41 -10.28 4.10
C ARG A 16 4.13 -9.92 2.65
N GLU A 17 2.94 -9.38 2.38
CA GLU A 17 2.49 -9.01 1.02
C GLU A 17 3.41 -7.96 0.39
N THR A 18 3.88 -6.98 1.18
CA THR A 18 4.86 -6.01 0.68
C THR A 18 6.15 -6.70 0.23
N GLU A 19 6.67 -7.66 1.00
CA GLU A 19 7.86 -8.43 0.65
C GLU A 19 7.62 -9.32 -0.58
N GLU A 20 6.51 -10.04 -0.62
CA GLU A 20 6.17 -11.00 -1.67
C GLU A 20 5.91 -10.33 -3.02
N GLU A 21 5.14 -9.23 -3.04
CA GLU A 21 4.77 -8.50 -4.27
C GLU A 21 5.91 -7.61 -4.80
N THR A 22 6.76 -7.05 -3.91
CA THR A 22 7.72 -6.00 -4.31
C THR A 22 9.20 -6.38 -4.14
N GLY A 23 9.52 -7.35 -3.28
CA GLY A 23 10.90 -7.65 -2.90
C GLY A 23 11.50 -6.66 -1.88
N TRP A 24 10.68 -5.79 -1.28
CA TRP A 24 11.08 -4.83 -0.27
C TRP A 24 10.50 -5.20 1.10
N ARG A 25 11.37 -5.29 2.10
CA ARG A 25 10.98 -5.43 3.50
C ARG A 25 10.65 -4.06 4.08
N PRO A 26 9.40 -3.79 4.48
CA PRO A 26 9.09 -2.54 5.16
C PRO A 26 9.75 -2.51 6.54
N GLY A 27 10.07 -1.30 7.00
CA GLY A 27 10.43 -1.03 8.39
C GLY A 27 9.22 -1.17 9.32
N PRO A 28 9.29 -0.59 10.54
CA PRO A 28 8.18 -0.62 11.48
C PRO A 28 6.89 -0.08 10.84
N LEU A 29 5.90 -0.96 10.74
CA LEU A 29 4.57 -0.60 10.24
C LEU A 29 3.76 0.07 11.35
N ARG A 30 3.09 1.15 10.99
CA ARG A 30 2.03 1.75 11.81
C ARG A 30 0.73 1.79 11.03
N PHE A 31 -0.38 1.63 11.73
CA PHE A 31 -1.69 1.78 11.13
C PHE A 31 -1.86 3.22 10.62
N LEU A 32 -2.29 3.36 9.37
CA LEU A 32 -2.56 4.65 8.72
C LEU A 32 -4.07 4.90 8.64
N MET A 33 -4.80 3.96 8.02
CA MET A 33 -6.24 4.09 7.82
C MET A 33 -6.92 2.75 7.57
N TYR A 34 -8.24 2.77 7.65
CA TYR A 34 -9.15 1.68 7.29
C TYR A 34 -10.18 2.19 6.31
N ASP A 35 -10.52 1.40 5.30
CA ASP A 35 -11.66 1.66 4.43
C ASP A 35 -12.40 0.37 4.01
N GLU A 36 -13.67 0.55 3.65
CA GLU A 36 -14.50 -0.47 3.01
C GLU A 36 -14.85 0.05 1.62
N PRO A 37 -14.02 -0.25 0.59
CA PRO A 37 -14.06 0.47 -0.69
C PRO A 37 -15.38 0.29 -1.44
N MET A 38 -16.15 -0.74 -1.10
CA MET A 38 -17.41 -1.11 -1.74
C MET A 38 -18.47 -1.50 -0.70
N ASN A 39 -18.59 -0.80 0.43
CA ASN A 39 -19.48 -1.14 1.54
C ASN A 39 -20.98 -1.31 1.20
N GLY A 40 -21.44 -0.78 0.06
CA GLY A 40 -22.80 -1.02 -0.47
C GLY A 40 -22.98 -2.35 -1.21
N LEU A 41 -21.89 -3.09 -1.48
CA LEU A 41 -21.88 -4.31 -2.30
C LEU A 41 -21.11 -5.46 -1.67
N LEU A 42 -19.99 -5.16 -1.02
CA LEU A 42 -19.05 -6.14 -0.47
C LEU A 42 -18.77 -5.81 1.00
N ASN A 43 -18.42 -6.84 1.76
CA ASN A 43 -17.91 -6.73 3.12
C ASN A 43 -16.37 -6.71 3.15
N THR A 44 -15.73 -6.35 2.04
CA THR A 44 -14.27 -6.25 1.96
C THR A 44 -13.79 -5.10 2.83
N CYS A 45 -12.84 -5.41 3.70
CA CYS A 45 -12.21 -4.49 4.63
C CYS A 45 -10.73 -4.34 4.28
N ASN A 46 -10.27 -3.10 4.13
CA ASN A 46 -8.87 -2.80 3.88
C ASN A 46 -8.23 -2.19 5.12
N HIS A 47 -7.09 -2.74 5.53
CA HIS A 47 -6.27 -2.20 6.62
C HIS A 47 -4.98 -1.67 6.02
N ILE A 48 -4.78 -0.36 6.07
CA ILE A 48 -3.65 0.29 5.41
C ILE A 48 -2.62 0.69 6.46
N TYR A 49 -1.37 0.33 6.18
CA TYR A 49 -0.22 0.61 7.03
C TYR A 49 0.80 1.49 6.30
N LEU A 50 1.56 2.25 7.07
CA LEU A 50 2.65 3.08 6.58
C LEU A 50 3.96 2.65 7.24
N ALA A 51 5.00 2.54 6.42
CA ALA A 51 6.39 2.39 6.82
C ALA A 51 7.20 3.56 6.25
N GLU A 52 8.10 4.12 7.07
CA GLU A 52 8.97 5.25 6.70
C GLU A 52 10.26 4.79 6.00
N THR A 53 10.57 3.50 6.10
CA THR A 53 11.79 2.89 5.57
C THR A 53 11.45 1.55 4.93
N ALA A 54 12.24 1.13 3.96
CA ALA A 54 12.19 -0.23 3.43
C ALA A 54 13.56 -0.66 2.92
N ASP A 55 13.89 -1.93 3.11
CA ASP A 55 15.12 -2.55 2.64
C ASP A 55 14.83 -3.50 1.48
N HIS A 56 15.56 -3.37 0.37
CA HIS A 56 15.43 -4.29 -0.75
C HIS A 56 16.11 -5.62 -0.43
N ILE A 57 15.32 -6.70 -0.37
CA ILE A 57 15.78 -8.03 0.04
C ILE A 57 15.98 -9.01 -1.13
N GLY A 58 15.58 -8.63 -2.34
CA GLY A 58 15.73 -9.44 -3.54
C GLY A 58 14.55 -9.31 -4.48
N SER A 59 14.46 -10.21 -5.45
CA SER A 59 13.32 -10.24 -6.36
C SER A 59 12.03 -10.67 -5.63
N PRO A 60 10.87 -10.08 -5.97
CA PRO A 60 9.58 -10.51 -5.43
C PRO A 60 9.28 -11.96 -5.81
N SER A 61 8.71 -12.73 -4.88
CA SER A 61 8.21 -14.08 -5.15
C SER A 61 6.91 -14.04 -5.97
N GLU A 62 6.14 -12.96 -5.83
CA GLU A 62 4.87 -12.74 -6.49
C GLU A 62 4.91 -11.51 -7.42
N GLY A 63 6.04 -11.34 -8.11
CA GLY A 63 6.26 -10.20 -9.01
C GLY A 63 5.31 -10.12 -10.21
N PHE A 64 4.41 -11.09 -10.40
CA PHE A 64 3.35 -11.01 -11.41
C PHE A 64 2.22 -10.06 -10.99
N GLU A 65 2.12 -9.69 -9.71
CA GLU A 65 1.11 -8.76 -9.20
C GLU A 65 1.48 -7.29 -9.43
N SER A 66 2.72 -7.02 -9.82
CA SER A 66 3.23 -5.68 -10.08
C SER A 66 4.08 -5.64 -11.35
N ASP A 67 3.63 -4.89 -12.37
CA ASP A 67 4.42 -4.67 -13.58
C ASP A 67 5.71 -3.89 -13.30
N HIS A 68 5.69 -2.99 -12.30
CA HIS A 68 6.82 -2.15 -11.94
C HIS A 68 6.75 -1.62 -10.51
N VAL A 69 7.89 -1.59 -9.83
CA VAL A 69 8.06 -0.98 -8.49
C VAL A 69 9.06 0.17 -8.57
N ALA A 70 8.66 1.34 -8.10
CA ALA A 70 9.50 2.54 -8.10
C ALA A 70 9.22 3.47 -6.92
N TRP A 71 10.27 4.19 -6.51
CA TRP A 71 10.16 5.31 -5.59
C TRP A 71 9.66 6.56 -6.30
N VAL A 72 8.59 7.16 -5.77
CA VAL A 72 7.97 8.35 -6.33
C VAL A 72 7.92 9.44 -5.26
N PRO A 73 8.39 10.68 -5.54
CA PRO A 73 8.25 11.79 -4.61
C PRO A 73 6.77 12.10 -4.34
N LEU A 74 6.39 12.28 -3.07
CA LEU A 74 5.02 12.62 -2.66
C LEU A 74 4.47 13.86 -3.38
N ALA A 75 5.33 14.84 -3.68
CA ALA A 75 4.95 16.05 -4.41
C ALA A 75 4.42 15.78 -5.84
N LYS A 76 4.68 14.60 -6.42
CA LYS A 76 4.14 14.21 -7.74
C LYS A 76 2.74 13.59 -7.66
N LEU A 77 2.25 13.25 -6.47
CA LEU A 77 0.97 12.55 -6.30
C LEU A 77 -0.21 13.28 -6.95
N PRO A 78 -0.40 14.61 -6.80
CA PRO A 78 -1.55 15.29 -7.40
C PRO A 78 -1.59 15.14 -8.93
N ASP A 79 -0.44 15.20 -9.59
CA ASP A 79 -0.36 15.07 -11.05
C ASP A 79 -0.58 13.62 -11.49
N LEU A 80 0.01 12.64 -10.81
CA LEU A 80 -0.21 11.22 -11.10
C LEU A 80 -1.68 10.81 -10.93
N ILE A 81 -2.38 11.37 -9.93
CA ILE A 81 -3.81 11.15 -9.73
C ILE A 81 -4.61 11.85 -10.84
N ARG A 82 -4.32 13.12 -11.13
CA ARG A 82 -5.01 13.91 -12.17
C ARG A 82 -4.89 13.26 -13.55
N ASP A 83 -3.70 12.75 -13.87
CA ASP A 83 -3.38 12.10 -15.13
C ASP A 83 -3.83 10.63 -15.19
N ARG A 84 -4.52 10.14 -14.14
CA ARG A 84 -5.05 8.78 -14.03
C ARG A 84 -4.00 7.68 -14.11
N GLN A 85 -2.78 7.98 -13.66
CA GLN A 85 -1.74 6.96 -13.46
C GLN A 85 -1.92 6.25 -12.11
N ILE A 86 -2.58 6.90 -11.15
CA ILE A 86 -3.06 6.29 -9.91
C ILE A 86 -4.58 6.40 -9.89
N VAL A 87 -5.27 5.26 -9.94
CA VAL A 87 -6.74 5.20 -10.10
C VAL A 87 -7.47 4.47 -8.97
N GLY A 88 -6.77 3.67 -8.18
CA GLY A 88 -7.37 2.93 -7.06
C GLY A 88 -7.80 3.88 -5.95
N GLY A 89 -9.09 3.92 -5.63
CA GLY A 89 -9.64 4.84 -4.62
C GLY A 89 -8.97 4.71 -3.25
N THR A 90 -8.79 3.48 -2.76
CA THR A 90 -8.06 3.20 -1.52
C THR A 90 -6.62 3.69 -1.59
N THR A 91 -5.89 3.38 -2.68
CA THR A 91 -4.52 3.85 -2.89
C THR A 91 -4.41 5.37 -2.88
N ILE A 92 -5.35 6.06 -3.57
CA ILE A 92 -5.42 7.53 -3.58
C ILE A 92 -5.61 8.07 -2.17
N ALA A 93 -6.58 7.54 -1.41
CA ALA A 93 -6.85 7.99 -0.05
C ALA A 93 -5.64 7.77 0.88
N ALA A 94 -5.01 6.60 0.80
CA ALA A 94 -3.82 6.26 1.58
C ALA A 94 -2.64 7.22 1.28
N LEU A 95 -2.35 7.46 0.00
CA LEU A 95 -1.26 8.34 -0.41
C LEU A 95 -1.52 9.80 -0.01
N LEU A 96 -2.76 10.28 -0.06
CA LEU A 96 -3.12 11.62 0.41
C LEU A 96 -3.02 11.75 1.93
N MET A 97 -3.39 10.71 2.69
CA MET A 97 -3.19 10.67 4.14
C MET A 97 -1.71 10.69 4.51
N ALA A 98 -0.89 9.88 3.84
CA ALA A 98 0.56 9.89 4.02
C ALA A 98 1.17 11.26 3.66
N ALA A 99 0.84 11.82 2.50
CA ALA A 99 1.31 13.15 2.09
C ALA A 99 1.01 14.23 3.13
N ARG A 100 -0.22 14.23 3.67
CA ARG A 100 -0.64 15.15 4.72
C ARG A 100 0.20 15.02 6.00
N GLU A 101 0.57 13.80 6.41
CA GLU A 101 1.43 13.59 7.59
C GLU A 101 2.87 14.08 7.36
N HIS A 102 3.32 14.12 6.11
CA HIS A 102 4.63 14.65 5.70
C HIS A 102 4.59 16.14 5.31
N GLY A 103 3.45 16.83 5.47
CA GLY A 103 3.31 18.26 5.17
C GLY A 103 3.36 18.60 3.68
N VAL A 104 3.02 17.64 2.82
CA VAL A 104 2.91 17.79 1.36
C VAL A 104 1.45 18.00 0.95
#